data_AF-A0A2S8SS94-F1
#
_entry.id   AF-A0A2S8SS94-F1
#
_cell.length_a   1.000
_cell.length_b   1.000
_cell.length_c   1.000
_cell.angle_alpha   90.00
_cell.angle_beta   90.00
_cell.angle_gamma   90.00
#
_symmetry.space_group_name_H-M   'P 1'
#
loop_
_entity.id
_entity.type
_entity.pdbx_description
1 polymer ?
#
loop_
_entity_poly.entity_id
_entity_poly.type
_entity_poly.pdbx_seq_one_letter_code
_entity_poly.pdbx_strand_id
1 'polypeptide(L)'
;MNQGVTHWIHFLGFEAPDPNDNATRILSFQSGPLRVTTFQKYWMYRQLSAAFPVGSVFRRCKSSLDGDMTWRYGKKPHLNVAAARQPNNSWSVALSNFTSPNFNDNRDDASGPTGNGYENGFRAQNYKVKIRVPELTRPSARFTLTRSRSNGAAQIEGEIPIKNGAVEISIGPLELVTLTSR
;
A
#
# COMPACT_ATOMS: atom_id res chain seq x y z
N MET A 1 2.76 10.03 -5.98
CA MET A 1 1.50 9.30 -6.33
C MET A 1 0.44 10.29 -6.81
N ASN A 2 -0.78 9.89 -7.18
CA ASN A 2 -1.78 10.74 -7.89
C ASN A 2 -2.11 12.11 -7.24
N GLN A 3 -1.63 12.37 -6.03
CA GLN A 3 -1.63 13.66 -5.34
C GLN A 3 -0.31 14.47 -5.44
N GLY A 4 0.64 14.09 -6.31
CA GLY A 4 1.94 14.75 -6.46
C GLY A 4 2.96 14.50 -5.34
N VAL A 5 2.55 13.87 -4.22
CA VAL A 5 3.45 13.58 -3.09
C VAL A 5 4.49 12.53 -3.47
N THR A 6 5.77 12.87 -3.27
CA THR A 6 6.94 12.02 -3.55
C THR A 6 7.68 11.56 -2.29
N HIS A 7 7.42 12.20 -1.14
CA HIS A 7 8.06 11.89 0.14
C HIS A 7 7.01 11.87 1.25
N TRP A 8 7.12 10.92 2.17
CA TRP A 8 6.33 10.84 3.40
C TRP A 8 7.29 10.81 4.58
N ILE A 9 7.11 11.73 5.52
CA ILE A 9 7.92 11.81 6.74
C ILE A 9 7.06 11.28 7.89
N HIS A 10 7.62 10.36 8.66
CA HIS A 10 6.96 9.74 9.81
C HIS A 10 7.85 9.83 11.05
N PHE A 11 7.22 9.93 12.21
CA PHE A 11 7.92 9.81 13.48
C PHE A 11 8.34 8.35 13.72
N LEU A 12 9.62 8.16 14.03
CA LEU A 12 10.21 6.83 14.22
C LEU A 12 9.66 6.13 15.47
N GLY A 13 9.55 6.84 16.60
CA GLY A 13 8.96 6.31 17.84
C GLY A 13 9.06 7.26 19.04
N PHE A 14 8.52 6.83 20.18
CA PHE A 14 8.61 7.47 21.50
C PHE A 14 9.01 6.44 22.56
N GLU A 15 9.58 6.95 23.66
CA GLU A 15 9.76 6.18 24.89
C GLU A 15 8.38 6.01 25.55
N ALA A 16 7.91 4.76 25.64
CA ALA A 16 6.56 4.32 26.04
C ALA A 16 5.44 4.34 24.96
N PRO A 17 4.72 3.22 24.76
CA PRO A 17 3.54 3.16 23.90
C PRO A 17 2.37 3.90 24.57
N ASP A 18 1.75 4.83 23.84
CA ASP A 18 0.43 5.34 24.22
C ASP A 18 -0.59 4.31 23.74
N PRO A 19 -1.39 3.69 24.62
CA PRO A 19 -2.40 2.73 24.21
C PRO A 19 -3.48 3.35 23.30
N ASN A 20 -3.61 4.68 23.30
CA ASN A 20 -4.65 5.40 22.57
C ASN A 20 -4.18 6.00 21.23
N ASP A 21 -2.86 6.08 20.96
CA ASP A 21 -2.34 6.58 19.69
C ASP A 21 -1.10 5.82 19.21
N ASN A 22 -1.34 4.86 18.30
CA ASN A 22 -0.30 4.22 17.49
C ASN A 22 -0.40 4.61 16.01
N ALA A 23 -1.28 5.55 15.65
CA ALA A 23 -1.58 5.92 14.27
C ALA A 23 -0.42 6.71 13.63
N THR A 24 0.36 7.44 14.42
CA THR A 24 1.46 8.29 13.96
C THR A 24 2.84 7.60 13.92
N ARG A 25 2.99 6.45 14.58
CA ARG A 25 4.29 5.84 14.95
C ARG A 25 4.70 4.66 14.06
N ILE A 26 5.99 4.41 13.88
CA ILE A 26 6.48 3.21 13.17
C ILE A 26 6.97 2.14 14.15
N LEU A 27 7.50 2.56 15.30
CA LEU A 27 8.05 1.72 16.37
C LEU A 27 7.63 2.30 17.74
N SER A 28 7.63 1.46 18.78
CA SER A 28 7.68 1.91 20.17
C SER A 28 8.87 1.28 20.88
N PHE A 29 9.46 1.96 21.85
CA PHE A 29 10.52 1.38 22.67
C PHE A 29 10.32 1.65 24.16
N GLN A 30 10.83 0.73 24.98
CA GLN A 30 11.01 0.87 26.43
C GLN A 30 12.51 0.79 26.70
N SER A 31 13.07 1.72 27.50
CA SER A 31 14.51 1.84 27.72
C SER A 31 15.06 0.92 28.81
N GLY A 32 14.23 0.44 29.74
CA GLY A 32 14.67 -0.43 30.85
C GLY A 32 13.74 -1.61 31.12
N PRO A 33 14.13 -2.86 30.77
CA PRO A 33 15.15 -3.25 29.78
C PRO A 33 14.79 -2.80 28.35
N LEU A 34 15.78 -2.68 27.45
CA LEU A 34 15.52 -2.28 26.07
C LEU A 34 14.56 -3.28 25.38
N ARG A 35 13.35 -2.82 25.08
CA ARG A 35 12.36 -3.57 24.29
C ARG A 35 11.86 -2.69 23.16
N VAL A 36 11.97 -3.19 21.93
CA VAL A 36 11.48 -2.51 20.73
C VAL A 36 10.32 -3.31 20.16
N THR A 37 9.20 -2.63 19.93
CA THR A 37 8.04 -3.19 19.24
C THR A 37 7.93 -2.55 17.87
N THR A 38 7.95 -3.37 16.83
CA THR A 38 7.73 -2.93 15.45
C THR A 38 6.25 -2.96 15.13
N PHE A 39 5.71 -1.86 14.60
CA PHE A 39 4.32 -1.85 14.13
C PHE A 39 4.22 -2.29 12.68
N GLN A 40 3.02 -2.68 12.24
CA GLN A 40 2.79 -3.18 10.89
C GLN A 40 3.24 -2.19 9.79
N LYS A 41 3.13 -0.89 10.04
CA LYS A 41 3.63 0.18 9.16
C LYS A 41 5.12 0.04 8.83
N TYR A 42 5.94 -0.41 9.79
CA TYR A 42 7.37 -0.65 9.56
C TYR A 42 7.60 -1.64 8.42
N TRP A 43 6.92 -2.78 8.46
CA TRP A 43 7.05 -3.83 7.45
C TRP A 43 6.54 -3.38 6.09
N MET A 44 5.42 -2.66 6.06
CA MET A 44 4.88 -2.08 4.83
C MET A 44 5.83 -1.04 4.22
N TYR A 45 6.43 -0.15 5.03
CA TYR A 45 7.41 0.82 4.54
C TYR A 45 8.69 0.16 4.06
N ARG A 46 9.19 -0.86 4.76
CA ARG A 46 10.34 -1.65 4.32
C ARG A 46 10.08 -2.32 2.97
N GLN A 47 8.87 -2.85 2.76
CA GLN A 47 8.48 -3.44 1.48
C GLN A 47 8.38 -2.37 0.38
N LEU A 48 7.75 -1.23 0.66
CA LEU A 48 7.61 -0.13 -0.31
C LEU A 48 8.97 0.48 -0.69
N SER A 49 9.89 0.65 0.26
CA SER A 49 11.22 1.20 -0.03
C SER A 49 12.08 0.24 -0.86
N ALA A 50 11.93 -1.07 -0.65
CA ALA A 50 12.57 -2.08 -1.49
C ALA A 50 11.97 -2.13 -2.90
N ALA A 51 10.64 -1.94 -3.03
CA ALA A 51 9.99 -1.90 -4.33
C ALA A 51 10.26 -0.58 -5.09
N PHE A 52 10.39 0.54 -4.40
CA PHE A 52 10.59 1.86 -5.01
C PHE A 52 11.87 2.51 -4.47
N PRO A 53 13.06 2.06 -4.92
CA PRO A 53 14.32 2.69 -4.53
C PRO A 53 14.37 4.16 -4.98
N VAL A 54 15.21 4.95 -4.32
CA VAL A 54 15.45 6.36 -4.67
C VAL A 54 15.82 6.48 -6.15
N GLY A 55 15.20 7.43 -6.84
CA GLY A 55 15.33 7.61 -8.29
C GLY A 55 14.25 6.87 -9.11
N SER A 56 13.36 6.11 -8.48
CA SER A 56 12.21 5.51 -9.18
C SER A 56 11.30 6.58 -9.78
N VAL A 57 10.98 6.44 -11.07
CA VAL A 57 10.11 7.38 -11.79
C VAL A 57 8.69 6.83 -11.85
N PHE A 58 7.81 7.40 -11.03
CA PHE A 58 6.42 6.99 -10.93
C PHE A 58 5.63 7.29 -12.20
N ARG A 59 4.63 6.44 -12.47
CA ARG A 59 3.64 6.59 -13.54
C ARG A 59 2.26 6.86 -12.94
N ARG A 60 1.42 7.55 -13.71
CA ARG A 60 0.01 7.70 -13.36
C ARG A 60 -0.67 6.34 -13.42
N CYS A 61 -1.43 6.03 -12.37
CA CYS A 61 -2.19 4.79 -12.28
C CYS A 61 -3.69 5.11 -12.23
N LYS A 62 -4.50 4.23 -12.82
CA LYS A 62 -5.96 4.31 -12.79
C LYS A 62 -6.55 2.96 -12.38
N SER A 63 -7.63 2.99 -11.61
CA SER A 63 -8.46 1.86 -11.23
C SER A 63 -9.78 1.90 -11.99
N SER A 64 -10.32 0.73 -12.36
CA SER A 64 -11.68 0.65 -12.92
C SER A 64 -12.76 0.87 -11.85
N LEU A 65 -12.41 0.73 -10.57
CA LEU A 65 -13.32 0.97 -9.44
C LEU A 65 -13.30 2.43 -9.00
N ASP A 66 -12.11 3.01 -8.88
CA ASP A 66 -11.90 4.30 -8.21
C ASP A 66 -11.29 5.38 -9.13
N GLY A 67 -11.27 5.14 -10.46
CA GLY A 67 -10.76 6.09 -11.45
C GLY A 67 -9.29 6.47 -11.19
N ASP A 68 -9.02 7.76 -11.00
CA ASP A 68 -7.67 8.25 -10.67
C ASP A 68 -7.22 7.93 -9.25
N MET A 69 -7.99 7.20 -8.42
CA MET A 69 -7.62 6.88 -7.03
C MET A 69 -7.13 8.12 -6.27
N THR A 70 -7.74 9.29 -6.54
CA THR A 70 -7.43 10.54 -5.84
C THR A 70 -8.38 10.68 -4.67
N TRP A 71 -7.87 11.15 -3.54
CA TRP A 71 -8.68 11.50 -2.37
C TRP A 71 -8.10 12.77 -1.76
N ARG A 72 -8.92 13.61 -1.15
CA ARG A 72 -8.42 14.79 -0.39
C ARG A 72 -8.88 14.70 1.06
N TYR A 73 -10.18 14.47 1.23
CA TYR A 73 -10.88 14.22 2.49
C TYR A 73 -11.98 13.18 2.22
N GLY A 74 -12.48 12.53 3.27
CA GLY A 74 -13.54 11.51 3.16
C GLY A 74 -13.02 10.13 2.79
N LYS A 75 -13.83 9.37 2.05
CA LYS A 75 -13.61 7.95 1.79
C LYS A 75 -12.42 7.69 0.86
N LYS A 76 -11.46 6.89 1.34
CA LYS A 76 -10.27 6.50 0.56
C LYS A 76 -10.62 5.42 -0.46
N PRO A 77 -9.94 5.36 -1.63
CA PRO A 77 -10.16 4.33 -2.64
C PRO A 77 -10.07 2.91 -2.06
N HIS A 78 -10.89 1.98 -2.57
CA HIS A 78 -10.83 0.58 -2.15
C HIS A 78 -9.42 0.01 -2.33
N LEU A 79 -8.87 0.27 -3.51
CA LEU A 79 -7.54 -0.15 -3.92
C LEU A 79 -6.71 1.08 -4.24
N ASN A 80 -5.49 1.12 -3.70
CA ASN A 80 -4.49 2.10 -4.08
C ASN A 80 -3.36 1.41 -4.83
N VAL A 81 -2.98 1.98 -5.97
CA VAL A 81 -1.92 1.44 -6.83
C VAL A 81 -0.86 2.50 -7.07
N ALA A 82 0.40 2.11 -6.93
CA ALA A 82 1.55 2.85 -7.41
C ALA A 82 2.33 2.00 -8.41
N ALA A 83 2.78 2.59 -9.51
CA ALA A 83 3.70 1.95 -10.44
C ALA A 83 4.84 2.89 -10.77
N ALA A 84 6.04 2.35 -10.93
CA ALA A 84 7.23 3.13 -11.27
C ALA A 84 8.22 2.31 -12.08
N ARG A 85 9.03 3.02 -12.87
CA ARG A 85 10.27 2.50 -13.44
C ARG A 85 11.38 2.70 -12.42
N GLN A 86 12.06 1.62 -12.02
CA GLN A 86 13.22 1.69 -11.14
C GLN A 86 14.43 2.28 -11.89
N PRO A 87 15.46 2.79 -11.18
CA PRO A 87 16.69 3.32 -11.78
C PRO A 87 17.43 2.32 -12.69
N ASN A 88 17.34 1.03 -12.38
CA ASN A 88 17.92 -0.05 -13.19
C ASN A 88 17.06 -0.44 -14.41
N ASN A 89 16.04 0.35 -14.76
CA ASN A 89 15.08 0.06 -15.81
C ASN A 89 14.20 -1.18 -15.56
N SER A 90 14.07 -1.68 -14.33
CA SER A 90 13.00 -2.62 -14.00
C SER A 90 11.69 -1.89 -13.67
N TRP A 91 10.60 -2.63 -13.53
CA TRP A 91 9.30 -2.11 -13.10
C TRP A 91 8.98 -2.52 -11.69
N SER A 92 8.31 -1.61 -10.98
CA SER A 92 7.68 -1.90 -9.69
C SER A 92 6.22 -1.51 -9.73
N VAL A 93 5.38 -2.37 -9.18
CA VAL A 93 3.98 -2.06 -8.89
C VAL A 93 3.70 -2.40 -7.44
N ALA A 94 3.04 -1.51 -6.73
CA ALA A 94 2.50 -1.75 -5.40
C ALA A 94 0.98 -1.61 -5.45
N LEU A 95 0.29 -2.53 -4.79
CA LEU A 95 -1.16 -2.54 -4.64
C LEU A 95 -1.46 -2.72 -3.16
N SER A 96 -2.23 -1.81 -2.59
CA SER A 96 -2.76 -1.95 -1.23
C SER A 96 -4.27 -1.99 -1.25
N ASN A 97 -4.85 -2.92 -0.50
CA ASN A 97 -6.28 -3.02 -0.31
C ASN A 97 -6.68 -2.31 1.00
N PHE A 98 -7.24 -1.11 0.88
CA PHE A 98 -7.66 -0.30 2.03
C PHE A 98 -9.13 -0.57 2.40
N THR A 99 -9.44 -1.84 2.62
CA THR A 99 -10.73 -2.29 3.16
C THR A 99 -10.53 -2.99 4.50
N SER A 100 -11.51 -2.90 5.40
CA SER A 100 -11.41 -3.44 6.76
C SER A 100 -12.80 -3.82 7.29
N PRO A 101 -12.94 -4.87 8.12
CA PRO A 101 -14.21 -5.15 8.78
C PRO A 101 -14.64 -4.02 9.73
N ASN A 102 -13.68 -3.19 10.18
CA ASN A 102 -13.91 -2.08 11.08
C ASN A 102 -14.27 -0.76 10.35
N PHE A 103 -14.26 -0.75 9.01
CA PHE A 103 -14.67 0.42 8.25
C PHE A 103 -16.18 0.39 8.00
N ASN A 104 -16.82 1.53 8.24
CA ASN A 104 -18.22 1.73 7.93
C ASN A 104 -18.38 2.18 6.49
N ASP A 105 -19.25 1.51 5.73
CA ASP A 105 -19.53 1.80 4.32
C ASP A 105 -20.50 2.98 4.15
N ASN A 106 -20.55 3.89 5.11
CA ASN A 106 -21.44 5.04 5.05
C ASN A 106 -21.05 5.89 3.83
N ARG A 107 -22.05 6.46 3.16
CA ARG A 107 -21.86 7.34 2.01
C ARG A 107 -21.26 8.67 2.48
N ASP A 108 -20.53 9.34 1.58
CA ASP A 108 -19.89 10.64 1.80
C ASP A 108 -20.88 11.82 1.98
N ASP A 109 -22.15 11.56 2.30
CA ASP A 109 -23.17 12.61 2.41
C ASP A 109 -23.29 13.19 3.84
N ALA A 110 -23.21 14.52 3.87
CA ALA A 110 -23.61 15.46 4.93
C ALA A 110 -22.58 15.75 6.06
N SER A 111 -21.85 16.86 5.86
CA SER A 111 -21.85 18.04 6.76
C SER A 111 -22.32 17.83 8.21
N GLY A 112 -21.62 17.00 8.99
CA GLY A 112 -21.83 16.81 10.43
C GLY A 112 -20.64 17.34 11.24
N PRO A 113 -20.85 17.89 12.46
CA PRO A 113 -19.84 18.66 13.21
C PRO A 113 -18.73 17.83 13.87
N THR A 114 -18.62 16.53 13.57
CA THR A 114 -17.65 15.62 14.21
C THR A 114 -16.70 15.04 13.16
N GLY A 115 -15.60 15.75 12.91
CA GLY A 115 -14.65 15.55 11.81
C GLY A 115 -13.84 14.25 11.77
N ASN A 116 -14.18 13.20 12.53
CA ASN A 116 -13.40 11.95 12.60
C ASN A 116 -14.16 10.68 12.16
N GLY A 117 -15.48 10.72 11.97
CA GLY A 117 -16.28 9.54 11.60
C GLY A 117 -16.22 9.14 10.12
N TYR A 118 -15.68 10.03 9.28
CA TYR A 118 -15.78 9.97 7.81
C TYR A 118 -14.46 9.61 7.11
N GLU A 119 -13.37 9.43 7.85
CA GLU A 119 -12.06 9.00 7.30
C GLU A 119 -11.94 7.48 7.12
N ASN A 120 -13.07 6.79 7.01
CA ASN A 120 -13.12 5.33 6.91
C ASN A 120 -12.99 4.88 5.45
N GLY A 121 -12.41 3.70 5.24
CA GLY A 121 -12.39 3.06 3.92
C GLY A 121 -13.71 2.33 3.66
N PHE A 122 -13.63 1.25 2.89
CA PHE A 122 -14.78 0.38 2.61
C PHE A 122 -14.74 -0.89 3.47
N ARG A 123 -15.90 -1.56 3.62
CA ARG A 123 -15.99 -2.85 4.30
C ARG A 123 -15.03 -3.86 3.67
N ALA A 124 -14.47 -4.73 4.50
CA ALA A 124 -13.53 -5.76 4.09
C ALA A 124 -13.99 -6.55 2.86
N GLN A 125 -13.18 -6.52 1.81
CA GLN A 125 -13.43 -7.25 0.58
C GLN A 125 -12.13 -7.80 0.00
N ASN A 126 -12.18 -9.03 -0.53
CA ASN A 126 -11.10 -9.58 -1.35
C ASN A 126 -11.28 -9.15 -2.80
N TYR A 127 -10.19 -8.78 -3.47
CA TYR A 127 -10.22 -8.41 -4.89
C TYR A 127 -9.34 -9.35 -5.72
N LYS A 128 -9.87 -9.77 -6.87
CA LYS A 128 -9.07 -10.30 -7.98
C LYS A 128 -8.74 -9.13 -8.90
N VAL A 129 -7.47 -8.74 -8.96
CA VAL A 129 -7.01 -7.53 -9.63
C VAL A 129 -6.18 -7.90 -10.85
N LYS A 130 -6.54 -7.32 -11.99
CA LYS A 130 -5.74 -7.39 -13.22
C LYS A 130 -4.97 -6.08 -13.39
N ILE A 131 -3.67 -6.13 -13.20
CA ILE A 131 -2.77 -5.01 -13.39
C ILE A 131 -2.28 -5.05 -14.83
N ARG A 132 -2.33 -3.90 -15.54
CA ARG A 132 -1.82 -3.76 -16.91
C ARG A 132 -0.75 -2.69 -16.95
N VAL A 133 0.44 -3.05 -17.41
CA VAL A 133 1.58 -2.18 -17.70
C VAL A 133 1.87 -2.29 -19.20
N PRO A 134 1.39 -1.36 -20.02
CA PRO A 134 1.53 -1.44 -21.48
C PRO A 134 2.97 -1.58 -21.96
N GLU A 135 3.96 -1.04 -21.25
CA GLU A 135 5.37 -1.16 -21.62
C GLU A 135 5.97 -2.56 -21.38
N LEU A 136 5.22 -3.50 -20.79
CA LEU A 136 5.66 -4.85 -20.43
C LEU A 136 5.06 -5.95 -21.32
N THR A 137 4.73 -5.67 -22.58
CA THR A 137 4.18 -6.65 -23.53
C THR A 137 5.17 -7.73 -23.99
N ARG A 138 6.39 -7.75 -23.44
CA ARG A 138 7.43 -8.71 -23.84
C ARG A 138 7.12 -10.14 -23.36
N PRO A 139 7.42 -11.19 -24.14
CA PRO A 139 6.90 -12.55 -23.91
C PRO A 139 7.47 -13.29 -22.68
N SER A 140 8.48 -12.76 -21.99
CA SER A 140 9.24 -13.48 -20.95
C SER A 140 9.42 -12.75 -19.63
N ALA A 141 8.79 -11.58 -19.44
CA ALA A 141 8.94 -10.83 -18.21
C ALA A 141 8.17 -11.48 -17.04
N ARG A 142 8.77 -11.49 -15.85
CA ARG A 142 8.16 -12.00 -14.62
C ARG A 142 8.22 -10.93 -13.54
N PHE A 143 7.24 -10.94 -12.66
CA PHE A 143 7.26 -10.18 -11.42
C PHE A 143 7.60 -11.08 -10.25
N THR A 144 8.56 -10.68 -9.41
CA THR A 144 8.67 -11.22 -8.05
C THR A 144 7.52 -10.65 -7.21
N LEU A 145 6.69 -11.51 -6.66
CA LEU A 145 5.59 -11.17 -5.76
C LEU A 145 6.07 -11.15 -4.31
N THR A 146 5.89 -10.02 -3.64
CA THR A 146 6.09 -9.87 -2.20
C THR A 146 4.81 -9.37 -1.56
N ARG A 147 4.47 -9.87 -0.37
CA ARG A 147 3.23 -9.52 0.33
C ARG A 147 3.46 -9.26 1.82
N SER A 148 2.86 -8.20 2.33
CA SER A 148 2.65 -7.96 3.76
C SER A 148 1.16 -8.11 4.09
N ARG A 149 0.87 -8.81 5.19
CA ARG A 149 -0.47 -8.98 5.77
C ARG A 149 -0.54 -8.26 7.11
N SER A 150 -1.72 -8.24 7.75
CA SER A 150 -1.98 -7.52 9.00
C SER A 150 -1.10 -7.93 10.20
N ASN A 151 -0.36 -9.05 10.12
CA ASN A 151 0.33 -9.66 11.25
C ASN A 151 1.79 -10.07 10.99
N GLY A 152 2.52 -9.40 10.08
CA GLY A 152 3.90 -9.82 9.87
C GLY A 152 4.74 -9.05 8.87
N ALA A 153 5.99 -9.47 8.82
CA ALA A 153 6.97 -9.03 7.84
C ALA A 153 6.56 -9.42 6.42
N ALA A 154 7.04 -8.65 5.45
CA ALA A 154 6.84 -8.93 4.04
C ALA A 154 7.47 -10.29 3.66
N GLN A 155 6.73 -11.12 2.94
CA GLN A 155 7.18 -12.43 2.47
C GLN A 155 7.19 -12.46 0.94
N ILE A 156 8.26 -13.01 0.36
CA ILE A 156 8.31 -13.32 -1.08
C ILE A 156 7.48 -14.58 -1.29
N GLU A 157 6.43 -14.48 -2.09
CA GLU A 157 5.50 -15.60 -2.34
C GLU A 157 5.81 -16.34 -3.65
N GLY A 158 6.65 -15.77 -4.52
CA GLY A 158 7.12 -16.42 -5.74
C GLY A 158 7.26 -15.47 -6.93
N GLU A 159 7.28 -16.03 -8.13
CA GLU A 159 7.28 -15.29 -9.39
C GLU A 159 5.96 -15.47 -10.13
N ILE A 160 5.45 -14.41 -10.74
CA ILE A 160 4.23 -14.43 -11.55
C ILE A 160 4.57 -14.03 -12.99
N PRO A 161 4.18 -14.83 -13.99
CA PRO A 161 4.41 -14.49 -15.38
C PRO A 161 3.56 -13.28 -15.80
N ILE A 162 4.16 -12.40 -16.59
CA ILE A 162 3.46 -11.31 -17.25
C ILE A 162 2.97 -11.82 -18.60
N LYS A 163 1.67 -11.70 -18.86
CA LYS A 163 1.06 -12.10 -20.14
C LYS A 163 0.53 -10.86 -20.84
N ASN A 164 1.12 -10.50 -21.97
CA ASN A 164 0.75 -9.32 -22.77
C ASN A 164 0.68 -8.02 -21.93
N GLY A 165 1.70 -7.77 -21.11
CA GLY A 165 1.76 -6.62 -20.23
C GLY A 165 0.77 -6.66 -19.06
N ALA A 166 0.12 -7.79 -18.81
CA ALA A 166 -0.83 -7.94 -17.72
C ALA A 166 -0.42 -9.02 -16.73
N VAL A 167 -0.80 -8.82 -15.47
CA VAL A 167 -0.65 -9.77 -14.37
C VAL A 167 -1.94 -9.79 -13.55
N GLU A 168 -2.34 -10.97 -13.11
CA GLU A 168 -3.54 -11.16 -12.29
C GLU A 168 -3.13 -11.65 -10.91
N ILE A 169 -3.61 -10.98 -9.87
CA ILE A 169 -3.33 -11.29 -8.47
C ILE A 169 -4.59 -11.20 -7.63
N SER A 170 -4.63 -11.94 -6.53
CA SER A 170 -5.62 -11.72 -5.48
C SER A 170 -5.01 -10.92 -4.34
N ILE A 171 -5.80 -10.02 -3.74
CA ILE A 171 -5.41 -9.24 -2.58
C ILE A 171 -6.54 -9.18 -1.56
N GLY A 172 -6.20 -9.51 -0.31
CA GLY A 172 -7.13 -9.47 0.82
C GLY A 172 -7.15 -8.11 1.54
N PRO A 173 -8.12 -7.90 2.45
CA PRO A 173 -8.25 -6.68 3.23
C PRO A 173 -6.97 -6.33 4.00
N LEU A 174 -6.61 -5.05 4.01
CA LEU A 174 -5.40 -4.51 4.67
C LEU A 174 -4.08 -5.16 4.26
N GLU A 175 -4.03 -5.83 3.11
CA GLU A 175 -2.79 -6.35 2.56
C GLU A 175 -2.06 -5.31 1.69
N LEU A 176 -0.74 -5.43 1.64
CA LEU A 176 0.13 -4.76 0.68
C LEU A 176 0.83 -5.81 -0.17
N VAL A 177 0.69 -5.69 -1.49
CA VAL A 177 1.40 -6.47 -2.48
C VAL A 177 2.37 -5.58 -3.24
N THR A 178 3.59 -6.05 -3.46
CA THR A 178 4.53 -5.45 -4.41
C THR A 178 4.98 -6.47 -5.43
N LEU A 179 5.10 -6.02 -6.66
CA LEU A 179 5.54 -6.75 -7.83
C LEU A 179 6.78 -6.04 -8.38
N THR A 180 7.92 -6.71 -8.44
CA THR A 180 9.17 -6.15 -9.00
C THR A 180 9.62 -6.99 -10.18
N SER A 181 9.83 -6.36 -11.34
CA SER A 181 10.30 -7.07 -12.53
C SER A 181 11.80 -7.27 -12.44
N ARG A 182 12.27 -8.33 -13.09
CA ARG A 182 13.69 -8.53 -13.39
C ARG A 182 13.94 -8.25 -14.86
#